data_AF-A0A6A8AJN5-F1
#
_entry.id   AF-A0A6A8AJN5-F1
#
_cell.length_a   1.000
_cell.length_b   1.000
_cell.length_c   1.000
_cell.angle_alpha   90.00
_cell.angle_beta   90.00
_cell.angle_gamma   90.00
#
_symmetry.space_group_name_H-M   'P 1'
#
loop_
_entity.id
_entity.type
_entity.pdbx_description
1 polymer ?
#
loop_
_entity_poly.entity_id
_entity_poly.type
_entity_poly.pdbx_seq_one_letter_code
_entity_poly.pdbx_strand_id
1 'polypeptide(L)'
;MESDKKERDKKEKERAEYVEGLKKTITPLLFGILAGVISFFVVKNPTSEDGLLIAILMVMVQKFVYPFLHTSIKGAKDWIYISFMTVFSWFISFTLLLMILI
;
A
#
# COMPACT_ATOMS: atom_id res chain seq x y z
N MET A 1 23.34 12.40 32.56
CA MET A 1 22.45 13.40 31.91
C MET A 1 22.67 13.47 30.40
N GLU A 2 23.91 13.57 29.91
CA GLU A 2 24.19 13.59 28.46
C GLU A 2 24.10 12.20 27.78
N SER A 3 24.44 11.13 28.52
CA SER A 3 24.23 9.74 28.10
C SER A 3 22.75 9.39 27.92
N ASP A 4 21.89 9.77 28.88
CA ASP A 4 20.43 9.58 28.81
C ASP A 4 19.78 10.33 27.63
N LYS A 5 20.35 11.47 27.23
CA LYS A 5 19.85 12.23 26.09
C LYS A 5 20.18 11.50 24.78
N LYS A 6 21.43 11.06 24.60
CA LYS A 6 21.84 10.27 23.42
C LYS A 6 21.07 8.95 23.30
N GLU A 7 20.80 8.28 24.41
CA GLU A 7 20.09 7.00 24.40
C GLU A 7 18.60 7.17 24.03
N ARG A 8 17.97 8.26 24.50
CA ARG A 8 16.60 8.64 24.08
C ARG A 8 16.54 9.02 22.60
N ASP A 9 17.45 9.88 22.13
CA ASP A 9 17.52 10.30 20.72
C ASP A 9 17.75 9.10 19.78
N LYS A 10 18.53 8.10 20.21
CA LYS A 10 18.74 6.86 19.45
C LYS A 10 17.46 6.03 19.36
N LYS A 11 16.76 5.81 20.48
CA LYS A 11 15.49 5.07 20.52
C LYS A 11 14.38 5.75 19.70
N GLU A 12 14.34 7.07 19.69
CA GLU A 12 13.39 7.83 18.86
C GLU A 12 13.66 7.66 17.37
N LYS A 13 14.93 7.70 16.94
CA LYS A 13 15.32 7.43 15.54
C LYS A 13 14.97 6.01 15.11
N GLU A 14 15.28 5.00 15.95
CA GLU A 14 14.94 3.60 15.67
C GLU A 14 13.42 3.41 15.53
N ARG A 15 12.60 4.06 16.38
CA ARG A 15 11.14 4.06 16.23
C ARG A 15 10.69 4.73 14.94
N ALA A 16 11.27 5.87 14.58
CA ALA A 16 10.89 6.61 13.38
C ALA A 16 11.17 5.78 12.12
N GLU A 17 12.32 5.11 12.04
CA GLU A 17 12.67 4.21 10.93
C GLU A 17 11.71 3.02 10.83
N TYR A 18 11.36 2.40 11.97
CA TYR A 18 10.40 1.31 12.01
C TYR A 18 9.00 1.74 11.55
N VAL A 19 8.54 2.92 12.00
CA VAL A 19 7.25 3.50 11.58
C VAL A 19 7.26 3.85 10.10
N GLU A 20 8.36 4.37 9.56
CA GLU A 20 8.48 4.65 8.12
C GLU A 20 8.41 3.35 7.30
N GLY A 21 9.08 2.29 7.74
CA GLY A 21 9.00 0.96 7.12
C GLY A 21 7.57 0.41 7.12
N LEU A 22 6.87 0.52 8.24
CA LEU A 22 5.46 0.11 8.35
C LEU A 22 4.55 0.91 7.42
N LYS A 23 4.72 2.24 7.34
CA LYS A 23 3.94 3.07 6.42
C LYS A 23 4.15 2.66 4.96
N LYS A 24 5.38 2.32 4.58
CA LYS A 24 5.72 1.86 3.23
C LYS A 24 5.01 0.55 2.84
N THR A 25 4.68 -0.30 3.81
CA THR A 25 4.02 -1.60 3.58
C THR A 25 2.51 -1.58 3.83
N ILE A 26 2.04 -0.88 4.86
CA ILE A 26 0.61 -0.78 5.18
C ILE A 26 -0.15 0.02 4.12
N THR A 27 0.42 1.13 3.65
CA THR A 27 -0.22 1.97 2.63
C THR A 27 -0.59 1.17 1.37
N PRO A 28 0.31 0.41 0.72
CA PRO A 28 -0.05 -0.38 -0.45
C PRO A 28 -1.05 -1.51 -0.18
N LEU A 29 -0.97 -2.14 0.99
CA LEU A 29 -1.94 -3.16 1.38
C LEU A 29 -3.35 -2.60 1.53
N LEU A 30 -3.52 -1.49 2.27
CA LEU A 30 -4.83 -0.86 2.46
C LEU A 30 -5.45 -0.40 1.14
N PHE A 31 -4.66 0.24 0.28
CA PHE A 31 -5.13 0.66 -1.03
C PHE A 31 -5.46 -0.53 -1.94
N GLY A 32 -4.69 -1.62 -1.86
CA GLY A 32 -4.97 -2.85 -2.60
C GLY A 32 -6.29 -3.51 -2.17
N ILE A 33 -6.53 -3.61 -0.86
CA ILE A 33 -7.82 -4.12 -0.34
C ILE A 33 -8.98 -3.24 -0.80
N LEU A 34 -8.86 -1.92 -0.67
CA LEU A 34 -9.88 -0.98 -1.14
C LEU A 34 -10.15 -1.14 -2.63
N ALA A 35 -9.09 -1.23 -3.45
CA ALA A 35 -9.23 -1.48 -4.87
C ALA A 35 -9.93 -2.82 -5.14
N GLY A 36 -9.64 -3.87 -4.36
CA GLY A 36 -10.21 -5.21 -4.53
C GLY A 36 -11.70 -5.21 -4.23
N VAL A 37 -12.12 -4.54 -3.16
CA VAL A 37 -13.52 -4.33 -2.80
C VAL A 37 -14.23 -3.53 -3.89
N ILE A 38 -13.66 -2.40 -4.33
CA ILE A 38 -14.26 -1.58 -5.39
C ILE A 38 -14.40 -2.40 -6.68
N SER A 39 -13.36 -3.14 -7.06
CA SER A 39 -13.39 -4.00 -8.24
C SER A 39 -14.49 -5.04 -8.16
N PHE A 40 -14.68 -5.68 -7.01
CA PHE A 40 -15.78 -6.63 -6.81
C PHE A 40 -17.16 -6.01 -7.06
N PHE A 41 -17.37 -4.75 -6.67
CA PHE A 41 -18.65 -4.07 -6.89
C PHE A 41 -18.87 -3.55 -8.32
N VAL A 42 -17.82 -3.09 -9.01
CA VAL A 42 -17.99 -2.56 -10.38
C VAL A 42 -17.84 -3.63 -11.47
N VAL A 43 -17.06 -4.69 -11.22
CA VAL A 43 -16.88 -5.81 -12.15
C VAL A 43 -18.12 -6.70 -12.10
N LYS A 44 -19.08 -6.43 -13.00
CA LYS A 44 -20.29 -7.25 -13.14
C LYS A 44 -20.04 -8.60 -13.82
N ASN A 45 -18.94 -8.73 -14.58
CA ASN A 45 -18.53 -9.96 -15.24
C ASN A 45 -17.12 -10.36 -14.77
N PRO A 46 -16.91 -11.52 -14.14
CA PRO A 46 -15.61 -11.89 -13.58
C PRO A 46 -14.48 -12.03 -14.62
N THR A 47 -14.82 -12.10 -15.91
CA THR A 47 -13.87 -12.20 -17.03
C THR A 47 -13.43 -10.84 -17.59
N SER A 48 -14.00 -9.71 -17.14
CA SER A 48 -13.60 -8.40 -17.65
C SER A 48 -12.32 -7.90 -16.98
N GLU A 49 -11.43 -7.32 -17.79
CA GLU A 49 -10.16 -6.72 -17.36
C GLU A 49 -10.35 -5.43 -16.52
N ASP A 50 -11.59 -4.98 -16.35
CA ASP A 50 -11.98 -3.76 -15.62
C ASP A 50 -11.45 -3.72 -14.18
N GLY A 51 -11.34 -4.88 -13.52
CA GLY A 51 -10.76 -4.97 -12.18
C GLY A 51 -9.27 -4.58 -12.15
N LEU A 52 -8.51 -5.01 -13.16
CA LEU A 52 -7.07 -4.68 -13.26
C LEU A 52 -6.88 -3.18 -13.52
N LEU A 53 -7.74 -2.59 -14.34
CA LEU A 53 -7.77 -1.13 -14.58
C LEU A 53 -7.98 -0.35 -13.27
N ILE A 54 -8.87 -0.81 -12.40
CA ILE A 54 -9.10 -0.20 -11.08
C ILE A 54 -7.86 -0.30 -10.21
N ALA A 55 -7.19 -1.45 -10.19
CA ALA A 55 -5.93 -1.63 -9.44
C ALA A 55 -4.85 -0.65 -9.92
N ILE A 56 -4.67 -0.52 -11.24
CA ILE A 56 -3.69 0.41 -11.84
C ILE A 56 -4.05 1.87 -11.52
N LEU A 57 -5.32 2.26 -11.63
CA LEU A 57 -5.79 3.58 -11.23
C LEU A 57 -5.53 3.85 -9.75
N MET A 58 -5.78 2.87 -8.89
CA MET A 58 -5.52 3.00 -7.46
C MET A 58 -4.02 3.23 -7.18
N VAL A 59 -3.14 2.52 -7.91
CA VAL A 59 -1.69 2.72 -7.85
C VAL A 59 -1.29 4.15 -8.25
N MET A 60 -1.94 4.71 -9.28
CA MET A 60 -1.72 6.11 -9.65
C MET A 60 -2.18 7.07 -8.56
N VAL A 61 -3.32 6.81 -7.90
CA VAL A 61 -3.82 7.63 -6.78
C VAL A 61 -2.83 7.61 -5.61
N GLN A 62 -2.21 6.47 -5.32
CA GLN A 62 -1.21 6.37 -4.25
C GLN A 62 -0.01 7.30 -4.47
N LYS A 63 0.33 7.62 -5.73
CA LYS A 63 1.39 8.60 -6.04
C LYS A 63 1.13 9.97 -5.40
N PHE A 64 -0.12 10.34 -5.15
CA PHE A 64 -0.50 11.56 -4.43
C PHE A 64 -0.52 11.39 -2.91
N VAL A 65 -0.72 10.18 -2.41
CA VAL A 65 -0.84 9.87 -0.97
C VAL A 65 0.53 9.80 -0.29
N TYR A 66 1.55 9.28 -0.97
CA TYR A 66 2.90 9.17 -0.40
C TYR A 66 3.61 10.50 -0.11
N PRO A 67 3.50 11.55 -0.96
CA PRO A 67 3.95 12.89 -0.61
C PRO A 67 3.30 13.42 0.67
N PHE A 68 2.00 13.15 0.86
CA PHE A 68 1.27 13.55 2.07
C PHE A 68 1.75 12.80 3.33
N LEU A 69 2.19 11.55 3.17
CA LEU A 69 2.73 10.74 4.27
C LEU A 69 4.20 11.06 4.64
N HIS A 70 4.81 12.09 4.01
CA HIS A 70 6.23 12.45 4.19
C HIS A 70 7.18 11.24 4.11
N THR A 71 6.83 10.23 3.31
CA THR A 71 7.57 8.98 3.22
C THR A 71 8.63 9.11 2.14
N SER A 72 9.89 8.78 2.43
CA SER A 72 10.95 8.86 1.42
C SER A 72 10.82 7.71 0.43
N ILE A 73 10.11 7.95 -0.69
CA ILE A 73 10.12 7.04 -1.84
C ILE A 73 11.34 7.38 -2.68
N LYS A 74 12.35 6.53 -2.61
CA LYS A 74 13.63 6.72 -3.30
C LYS A 74 13.56 6.09 -4.69
N GLY A 75 12.89 6.80 -5.60
CA GLY A 75 12.94 6.54 -7.05
C GLY A 75 12.07 5.38 -7.55
N ALA A 76 12.37 4.93 -8.78
CA ALA A 76 11.54 3.96 -9.52
C ALA A 76 11.48 2.57 -8.87
N LYS A 77 12.53 2.15 -8.16
CA LYS A 77 12.58 0.84 -7.49
C LYS A 77 11.49 0.72 -6.43
N ASP A 78 11.37 1.72 -5.56
CA ASP A 78 10.34 1.76 -4.51
C ASP A 78 8.93 1.84 -5.13
N TRP A 79 8.80 2.55 -6.25
CA TRP A 79 7.53 2.67 -6.96
C TRP A 79 7.06 1.35 -7.57
N ILE A 80 7.97 0.58 -8.17
CA ILE A 80 7.68 -0.77 -8.66
C ILE A 80 7.27 -1.68 -7.50
N TYR A 81 7.96 -1.62 -6.36
CA TYR A 81 7.60 -2.39 -5.18
C TYR A 81 6.19 -2.08 -4.68
N ILE A 82 5.86 -0.79 -4.54
CA ILE A 82 4.53 -0.32 -4.11
C ILE A 82 3.44 -0.76 -5.09
N SER A 83 3.69 -0.58 -6.38
CA SER A 83 2.75 -0.96 -7.44
C SER A 83 2.49 -2.47 -7.41
N PHE A 84 3.56 -3.26 -7.33
CA PHE A 84 3.49 -4.72 -7.23
C PHE A 84 2.74 -5.16 -5.97
N MET A 85 3.06 -4.59 -4.81
CA MET A 85 2.38 -4.90 -3.54
C MET A 85 0.90 -4.57 -3.58
N THR A 86 0.54 -3.43 -4.17
CA THR A 86 -0.87 -3.00 -4.28
C THR A 86 -1.64 -3.90 -5.22
N VAL A 87 -1.09 -4.22 -6.40
CA VAL A 87 -1.71 -5.15 -7.36
C VAL A 87 -1.84 -6.54 -6.77
N PHE A 88 -0.81 -7.03 -6.06
CA PHE A 88 -0.84 -8.33 -5.40
C PHE A 88 -1.92 -8.38 -4.31
N SER A 89 -2.00 -7.35 -3.46
CA SER A 89 -3.03 -7.23 -2.43
C SER A 89 -4.44 -7.08 -3.02
N TRP A 90 -4.59 -6.32 -4.11
CA TRP A 90 -5.82 -6.22 -4.88
C TRP A 90 -6.27 -7.58 -5.39
N PHE A 91 -5.38 -8.33 -6.02
CA PHE A 91 -5.67 -9.64 -6.59
C PHE A 91 -6.12 -10.64 -5.53
N ILE A 92 -5.43 -10.68 -4.38
CA ILE A 92 -5.83 -11.52 -3.24
C ILE A 92 -7.20 -11.09 -2.71
N SER A 93 -7.40 -9.79 -2.46
CA SER A 93 -8.66 -9.29 -1.91
C SER A 93 -9.84 -9.54 -2.85
N PHE A 94 -9.66 -9.31 -4.15
CA PHE A 94 -10.68 -9.54 -5.17
C PHE A 94 -11.02 -11.03 -5.30
N THR A 95 -10.01 -11.89 -5.36
CA THR A 95 -10.21 -13.35 -5.46
C THR A 95 -10.87 -13.92 -4.20
N LEU A 96 -10.47 -13.45 -3.01
CA LEU A 96 -11.10 -13.85 -1.75
C LEU A 96 -12.58 -13.44 -1.70
N LEU A 97 -12.91 -12.22 -2.15
CA LEU A 97 -14.30 -11.77 -2.23
C LEU A 97 -15.12 -12.61 -3.21
N LEU A 98 -14.58 -12.91 -4.39
CA LEU A 98 -15.21 -13.80 -5.36
C LEU A 98 -15.44 -15.19 -4.75
N MET A 99 -14.42 -15.79 -4.14
CA MET A 99 -14.48 -17.12 -3.51
C MET A 99 -15.51 -17.21 -2.37
N ILE A 100 -15.69 -16.12 -1.61
CA ILE A 100 -16.60 -16.11 -0.44
C ILE A 100 -18.05 -15.84 -0.86
N LEU A 101 -18.28 -14.98 -1.86
CA LEU A 101 -19.63 -14.56 -2.26
C LEU A 101 -20.24 -15.36 -3.42
N ILE A 102 -19.44 -16.05 -4.23
CA ILE A 102 -19.87 -16.81 -5.42
C ILE A 102 -19.59 -18.28 -5.19
#